data_AF-A0A1T4UTT6-F1
#
_entry.id   AF-A0A1T4UTT6-F1
#
_cell.length_a   1.000
_cell.length_b   1.000
_cell.length_c   1.000
_cell.angle_alpha   90.00
_cell.angle_beta   90.00
_cell.angle_gamma   90.00
#
_symmetry.space_group_name_H-M   'P 1'
#
loop_
_entity.id
_entity.type
_entity.pdbx_description
1 polymer ?
#
loop_
_entity_poly.entity_id
_entity_poly.type
_entity_poly.pdbx_seq_one_letter_code
_entity_poly.pdbx_strand_id
1 'polypeptide(L)'
;MIDLYCLKNHQINHKNFQRCDSCEQFSVYVKQRLDRCPYGEQKPSCKQCPIHCYKPQQKIKSQTIMRYSGPKMLIKHPIMAIKHLIHDKRSIPVLNKEMTSNYKKRKALLNNE
;
A
#
# COMPACT_ATOMS: atom_id res chain seq x y z
N MET A 1 -0.03 2.23 -8.05
CA MET A 1 0.16 3.68 -7.75
C MET A 1 1.62 4.12 -7.77
N ILE A 2 2.55 3.34 -7.19
CA ILE A 2 4.00 3.64 -7.24
C ILE A 2 4.50 3.69 -8.68
N ASP A 3 4.03 2.79 -9.55
CA ASP A 3 4.45 2.73 -10.96
C ASP A 3 4.16 4.02 -11.73
N LEU A 4 2.94 4.52 -11.60
CA LEU A 4 2.50 5.82 -12.16
C LEU A 4 3.38 6.99 -11.70
N TYR A 5 3.76 6.99 -10.44
CA TYR A 5 4.65 8.03 -9.89
C TYR A 5 6.07 7.89 -10.43
N CYS A 6 6.61 6.67 -10.47
CA CYS A 6 7.95 6.38 -10.98
C CYS A 6 8.08 6.74 -12.47
N LEU A 7 7.09 6.36 -13.28
CA LEU A 7 7.03 6.66 -14.71
C LEU A 7 7.16 8.16 -14.99
N LYS A 8 6.44 9.00 -14.24
CA LYS A 8 6.47 10.45 -14.51
C LYS A 8 7.69 11.16 -13.94
N ASN A 9 8.11 10.79 -12.74
CA ASN A 9 9.09 11.60 -11.99
C ASN A 9 10.52 11.13 -12.17
N HIS A 10 10.75 9.86 -12.54
CA HIS A 10 12.10 9.28 -12.58
C HIS A 10 12.45 8.64 -13.92
N GLN A 11 11.48 8.27 -14.76
CA GLN A 11 11.77 7.70 -16.07
C GLN A 11 11.58 8.74 -17.16
N ILE A 12 12.68 9.21 -17.73
CA ILE A 12 12.65 10.15 -18.87
C ILE A 12 12.73 9.41 -20.20
N ASN A 13 13.32 8.20 -20.31
CA ASN A 13 13.51 7.51 -21.61
C ASN A 13 13.74 5.98 -21.49
N HIS A 14 12.73 5.17 -21.15
CA HIS A 14 12.87 3.70 -21.18
C HIS A 14 11.79 3.03 -22.06
N LYS A 15 12.23 2.19 -23.00
CA LYS A 15 11.36 1.38 -23.88
C LYS A 15 10.51 0.35 -23.12
N ASN A 16 11.02 -0.16 -21.99
CA ASN A 16 10.34 -1.09 -21.11
C ASN A 16 10.23 -0.50 -19.70
N PHE A 17 9.03 -0.50 -19.12
CA PHE A 17 8.83 0.04 -17.79
C PHE A 17 9.46 -0.85 -16.71
N GLN A 18 10.36 -0.28 -15.92
CA GLN A 18 10.92 -0.87 -14.71
C GLN A 18 10.92 0.17 -13.59
N ARG A 19 10.56 -0.22 -12.37
CA ARG A 19 10.66 0.72 -11.24
C ARG A 19 12.14 1.05 -10.99
N CYS A 20 12.45 2.32 -10.74
CA CYS A 20 13.78 2.68 -10.25
C CYS A 20 14.00 2.12 -8.84
N ASP A 21 15.25 1.97 -8.42
CA ASP A 21 15.62 1.36 -7.14
C ASP A 21 14.93 2.00 -5.94
N SER A 22 14.83 3.33 -5.93
CA SER A 22 14.14 4.08 -4.88
C SER A 22 12.64 3.74 -4.79
N CYS A 23 11.98 3.54 -5.93
CA CYS A 23 10.57 3.15 -5.98
C CYS A 23 10.38 1.67 -5.65
N GLU A 24 11.31 0.81 -6.05
CA GLU A 24 11.29 -0.61 -5.72
C GLU A 24 11.49 -0.84 -4.23
N GLN A 25 12.50 -0.22 -3.61
CA GLN A 25 12.72 -0.28 -2.17
C GLN A 25 11.50 0.19 -1.38
N PHE A 26 10.82 1.24 -1.85
CA PHE A 26 9.57 1.70 -1.24
C PHE A 26 8.44 0.68 -1.39
N SER A 27 8.30 0.05 -2.57
CA SER A 27 7.33 -1.01 -2.82
C SER A 27 7.53 -2.20 -1.86
N VAL A 28 8.78 -2.65 -1.71
CA VAL A 28 9.15 -3.70 -0.76
C VAL A 28 8.81 -3.29 0.67
N TYR A 29 9.16 -2.07 1.07
CA TYR A 29 8.83 -1.54 2.40
C TYR A 29 7.32 -1.57 2.68
N VAL A 30 6.49 -1.10 1.75
CA VAL A 30 5.03 -1.09 1.89
C VAL A 30 4.49 -2.52 2.00
N LYS A 31 4.95 -3.44 1.14
CA LYS A 31 4.54 -4.86 1.19
C LYS A 31 4.86 -5.49 2.55
N GLN A 32 6.06 -5.27 3.08
CA GLN A 32 6.44 -5.78 4.40
C GLN A 32 5.56 -5.23 5.54
N ARG A 33 5.16 -3.95 5.46
CA ARG A 33 4.27 -3.33 6.46
C ARG A 33 2.84 -3.87 6.39
N LEU A 34 2.34 -4.11 5.18
CA LEU A 34 1.04 -4.73 4.97
C LEU A 34 1.02 -6.18 5.45
N ASP A 35 2.05 -6.96 5.12
CA ASP A 35 2.18 -8.37 5.53
C ASP A 35 2.14 -8.53 7.06
N ARG A 36 2.72 -7.58 7.79
CA ARG A 36 2.79 -7.59 9.25
C ARG A 36 1.67 -6.80 9.94
N CYS A 37 0.69 -6.30 9.20
CA CYS A 37 -0.38 -5.48 9.77
C CYS A 37 -1.24 -6.31 10.74
N PRO A 38 -1.49 -5.86 11.98
CA PRO A 38 -2.31 -6.61 12.93
C PRO A 38 -3.78 -6.72 12.50
N TYR A 39 -4.28 -5.76 11.73
CA TYR A 39 -5.62 -5.83 11.15
C TYR A 39 -5.76 -6.86 10.01
N GLY A 40 -4.65 -7.35 9.44
CA GLY A 40 -4.66 -8.30 8.33
C GLY A 40 -5.50 -7.82 7.14
N GLU A 41 -6.41 -8.68 6.68
CA GLU A 41 -7.33 -8.41 5.56
C GLU A 41 -8.41 -7.37 5.90
N GLN A 42 -8.71 -7.19 7.19
CA GLN A 42 -9.70 -6.22 7.66
C GLN A 42 -9.10 -4.83 7.89
N LYS A 43 -7.93 -4.56 7.31
CA LYS A 43 -7.20 -3.31 7.51
C LYS A 43 -8.01 -2.10 7.02
N PRO A 44 -8.14 -1.02 7.82
CA PRO A 44 -8.72 0.24 7.34
C PRO A 44 -7.77 0.99 6.40
N SER A 45 -8.24 2.08 5.80
CA SER A 45 -7.37 2.96 5.02
C SER A 45 -6.16 3.44 5.83
N CYS A 46 -4.98 3.47 5.20
CA CYS A 46 -3.75 3.99 5.83
C CYS A 46 -3.89 5.45 6.28
N LYS A 47 -4.80 6.23 5.66
CA LYS A 47 -5.02 7.64 6.00
C LYS A 47 -5.62 7.81 7.40
N GLN A 48 -6.51 6.90 7.79
CA GLN A 48 -7.26 6.96 9.05
C GLN A 48 -6.79 5.92 10.08
N CYS A 49 -5.86 5.04 9.70
CA CYS A 49 -5.36 4.00 10.57
C CYS A 49 -4.78 4.59 11.88
N PRO A 50 -5.22 4.12 13.07
CA PRO A 50 -4.70 4.63 14.34
C PRO A 50 -3.26 4.16 14.62
N ILE A 51 -2.78 3.15 13.89
CA ILE A 51 -1.46 2.56 14.09
C ILE A 51 -0.40 3.32 13.27
N HIS A 52 0.59 3.86 13.97
CA HIS A 52 1.77 4.47 13.35
C HIS A 52 2.76 3.41 12.84
N CYS A 53 2.50 2.87 11.64
CA CYS A 53 3.30 1.78 11.07
C CYS A 53 4.46 2.24 10.17
N TYR A 54 4.40 3.46 9.60
CA TYR A 54 5.40 3.97 8.67
C TYR A 54 6.45 4.82 9.38
N LYS A 55 7.70 4.75 8.92
CA LYS A 55 8.72 5.74 9.31
C LYS A 55 8.32 7.13 8.76
N PRO A 56 8.61 8.24 9.45
CA PRO A 56 8.18 9.58 9.03
C PRO A 56 8.50 9.90 7.56
N GLN A 57 9.74 9.64 7.12
CA GLN A 57 10.16 9.85 5.73
C GLN A 57 9.36 8.99 4.73
N GLN A 58 9.07 7.74 5.06
CA GLN A 58 8.30 6.84 4.20
C GLN A 58 6.81 7.21 4.17
N LYS A 59 6.28 7.77 5.27
CA LYS A 59 4.93 8.33 5.33
C LYS A 59 4.79 9.52 4.36
N ILE A 60 5.74 10.44 4.38
CA ILE A 60 5.78 11.57 3.44
C ILE A 60 5.84 11.06 2.00
N LYS A 61 6.75 10.12 1.70
CA LYS A 61 6.85 9.50 0.37
C LYS A 61 5.54 8.85 -0.08
N SER A 62 4.87 8.13 0.81
CA SER A 62 3.55 7.55 0.54
C SER A 62 2.51 8.62 0.21
N GLN A 63 2.45 9.71 0.98
CA GLN A 63 1.51 10.81 0.73
C GLN A 63 1.79 11.48 -0.62
N THR A 64 3.05 11.73 -0.96
CA THR A 64 3.45 12.28 -2.26
C THR A 64 2.99 11.39 -3.41
N ILE A 65 3.22 10.08 -3.32
CA ILE A 65 2.78 9.10 -4.33
C ILE A 65 1.26 9.08 -4.43
N MET A 66 0.54 9.04 -3.30
CA MET A 66 -0.92 9.02 -3.29
C MET A 66 -1.52 10.30 -3.87
N ARG A 67 -0.98 11.48 -3.53
CA ARG A 67 -1.42 12.78 -4.06
C ARG A 67 -1.23 12.88 -5.57
N TYR A 68 -0.13 12.34 -6.08
CA TYR A 68 0.15 12.35 -7.52
C TYR A 68 -0.66 11.29 -8.28
N SER A 69 -0.64 10.05 -7.81
CA SER A 69 -1.17 8.89 -8.53
C SER A 69 -2.65 8.66 -8.29
N GLY A 70 -3.19 9.05 -7.14
CA GLY A 70 -4.59 8.82 -6.76
C GLY A 70 -5.59 9.36 -7.80
N PRO A 71 -5.58 10.66 -8.13
CA PRO A 71 -6.48 11.21 -9.15
C PRO A 71 -6.30 10.57 -10.53
N LYS A 72 -5.06 10.21 -10.89
CA LYS A 72 -4.74 9.60 -12.20
C LYS A 72 -5.18 8.15 -12.32
N MET A 73 -5.34 7.46 -11.20
CA MET A 73 -5.90 6.10 -11.18
C MET A 73 -7.34 6.07 -11.68
N LEU A 74 -8.12 7.15 -11.55
CA LEU A 74 -9.48 7.21 -12.10
C LEU A 74 -9.50 7.07 -13.63
N ILE A 75 -8.47 7.58 -14.31
CA ILE A 75 -8.37 7.52 -15.77
C ILE A 75 -7.93 6.12 -16.22
N LYS A 76 -6.90 5.54 -15.58
CA LYS A 76 -6.33 4.25 -16.01
C LYS A 76 -7.04 3.02 -15.43
N HIS A 77 -7.52 3.10 -14.20
CA HIS A 77 -8.09 1.99 -13.44
C HIS A 77 -9.29 2.46 -12.59
N PRO A 78 -10.39 2.92 -13.21
CA PRO A 78 -11.51 3.57 -12.54
C PRO A 78 -12.10 2.71 -11.42
N ILE A 79 -12.29 1.41 -11.67
CA ILE A 79 -12.87 0.47 -10.69
C ILE A 79 -12.00 0.39 -9.42
N MET A 80 -10.68 0.27 -9.57
CA MET A 80 -9.76 0.22 -8.43
C MET A 80 -9.73 1.55 -7.68
N ALA A 81 -9.76 2.67 -8.40
CA ALA A 81 -9.79 4.00 -7.81
C ALA A 81 -11.07 4.22 -6.98
N ILE A 82 -12.23 3.85 -7.50
CA ILE A 82 -13.51 3.94 -6.77
C ILE A 82 -13.49 3.04 -5.54
N LYS A 83 -13.03 1.78 -5.66
CA LYS A 83 -12.86 0.89 -4.50
C LYS A 83 -11.97 1.50 -3.42
N HIS A 84 -10.86 2.13 -3.83
CA HIS A 84 -9.96 2.83 -2.92
C HIS A 84 -10.65 4.01 -2.20
N LEU A 85 -11.41 4.84 -2.93
CA LEU A 85 -12.15 5.95 -2.35
C LEU A 85 -13.25 5.51 -1.37
N ILE A 86 -13.96 4.42 -1.68
CA ILE A 86 -14.95 3.82 -0.78
C ILE A 86 -14.25 3.31 0.48
N HIS A 87 -13.12 2.61 0.31
CA HIS A 87 -12.34 2.09 1.43
C HIS A 87 -11.81 3.20 2.34
N ASP A 88 -11.39 4.34 1.78
CA ASP A 88 -10.98 5.55 2.50
C ASP A 88 -12.10 6.22 3.30
N LYS A 89 -13.37 5.90 3.03
CA LYS A 89 -14.53 6.40 3.77
C LYS A 89 -15.07 5.42 4.80
N ARG A 90 -14.57 4.18 4.84
CA ARG A 90 -15.05 3.18 5.82
C ARG A 90 -14.59 3.55 7.23
N SER A 91 -15.39 3.15 8.22
CA SER A 91 -15.03 3.27 9.62
C SER A 91 -13.82 2.40 9.96
N ILE A 92 -13.08 2.81 10.99
CA ILE A 92 -11.95 2.06 11.52
C ILE A 92 -12.52 0.86 12.30
N PRO A 93 -12.20 -0.40 11.94
CA PRO A 93 -12.63 -1.54 12.70
C PRO A 93 -11.90 -1.60 14.04
N VAL A 94 -12.59 -2.08 15.06
CA VAL A 94 -11.98 -2.36 16.37
C VAL A 94 -11.06 -3.57 16.22
N LEU A 95 -9.82 -3.43 16.68
CA LEU A 95 -8.87 -4.53 16.64
C LEU A 95 -9.34 -5.65 17.58
N ASN A 96 -9.46 -6.87 17.08
CA ASN A 96 -9.89 -8.04 17.85
C ASN A 96 -8.83 -9.15 17.82
N LYS A 97 -9.03 -10.21 18.63
CA LYS A 97 -8.09 -11.33 18.74
C LYS A 97 -8.09 -12.27 17.50
N GLU A 98 -9.16 -12.27 16.73
CA GLU A 98 -9.31 -13.09 15.53
C GLU A 98 -8.56 -12.51 14.32
N MET A 99 -8.35 -11.19 14.32
CA MET A 99 -7.54 -10.50 13.33
C MET A 99 -6.09 -10.94 13.44
N THR A 100 -5.57 -11.47 12.33
CA THR A 100 -4.20 -11.96 12.24
C THR A 100 -3.50 -11.34 11.04
N SER A 101 -2.21 -11.04 11.21
CA SER A 101 -1.38 -10.55 10.11
C SER A 101 -1.16 -11.63 9.06
N ASN A 102 -1.00 -11.22 7.81
CA ASN A 102 -0.76 -12.13 6.70
C ASN A 102 0.55 -12.91 6.87
N TYR A 103 1.54 -12.30 7.52
CA TYR A 103 2.77 -12.97 7.95
C TYR A 103 2.49 -14.19 8.83
N LYS A 104 1.61 -14.06 9.85
CA LYS A 104 1.27 -15.17 10.74
C LYS A 104 0.55 -16.28 9.98
N LYS A 105 -0.41 -15.92 9.11
CA LYS A 105 -1.13 -16.88 8.25
C LYS A 105 -0.17 -17.66 7.35
N ARG A 106 0.71 -16.95 6.64
CA ARG A 106 1.71 -17.57 5.75
C ARG A 106 2.68 -18.48 6.50
N LYS A 107 3.15 -18.07 7.68
CA LYS A 107 4.02 -18.91 8.52
C LYS A 107 3.31 -20.17 9.02
N ALA A 108 2.03 -20.07 9.39
CA ALA A 108 1.24 -21.23 9.80
C ALA A 108 1.07 -22.23 8.65
N LEU A 109 0.80 -21.74 7.43
CA LEU A 109 0.71 -22.60 6.24
C LEU A 109 2.03 -23.36 5.98
N LEU A 110 3.16 -22.65 6.01
CA LEU A 110 4.49 -23.26 5.80
C LEU A 110 4.90 -24.27 6.88
N ASN A 111 4.34 -24.15 8.08
CA ASN A 111 4.65 -25.06 9.19
C ASN A 111 3.73 -26.30 9.20
N ASN A 112 2.65 -26.28 8.43
CA ASN A 112 1.66 -27.37 8.34
C ASN A 112 1.88 -28.23 7.07
N GLU A 113 2.89 -27.91 6.27
CA GLU A 113 3.40 -28.70 5.12
C GLU A 113 4.66 -29.47 5.57
#